data_AF-B9E1R8-F1
#
_entry.id   AF-B9E1R8-F1
#
_cell.length_a   1.000
_cell.length_b   1.000
_cell.length_c   1.000
_cell.angle_alpha   90.00
_cell.angle_beta   90.00
_cell.angle_gamma   90.00
#
_symmetry.space_group_name_H-M   'P 1'
#
loop_
_entity.id
_entity.type
_entity.pdbx_description
1 polymer ?
#
loop_
_entity_poly.entity_id
_entity_poly.type
_entity_poly.pdbx_seq_one_letter_code
_entity_poly.pdbx_strand_id
1 'polypeptide(L)'
;MAPRVTGIKEHISIGCGALLSQMANKQIKPYELLEYIKQHPMIRPLIADSESREYYAHLIPEGGYKSIPKLVGDGVILVGDAAQFVNGIHREGSNLGMTSGRLAAETIIRAKKLDEFSERTLSYYQKLIKDSFIMKDLKKYENASHVLEENPHFFNHYIPAANKAMSEMFTVDGVSKKDKQKLIIKQMTKGSSLWGLVKDGFKLFRAVK
;
A
#
# COMPACT_ATOMS: atom_id res chain seq x y z
N MET A 1 9.74 -21.98 -26.95
CA MET A 1 8.99 -20.86 -27.56
C MET A 1 8.12 -20.30 -26.45
N ALA A 2 8.52 -19.19 -25.82
CA ALA A 2 7.76 -18.62 -24.70
C ALA A 2 6.40 -18.16 -25.22
N PRO A 3 5.27 -18.57 -24.61
CA PRO A 3 3.96 -18.13 -25.06
C PRO A 3 3.91 -16.60 -24.94
N ARG A 4 3.53 -15.94 -26.04
CA ARG A 4 3.19 -14.51 -26.00
C ARG A 4 2.05 -14.37 -24.99
N VAL A 5 2.28 -13.61 -23.93
CA VAL A 5 1.22 -13.16 -23.03
C VAL A 5 0.29 -12.27 -23.86
N THR A 6 -0.75 -12.89 -24.42
CA THR A 6 -1.91 -12.19 -24.97
C THR A 6 -2.54 -11.38 -23.85
N GLY A 7 -2.93 -10.13 -24.13
CA GLY A 7 -3.26 -9.15 -23.10
C GLY A 7 -4.31 -9.61 -22.07
N ILE A 8 -4.42 -8.86 -20.98
CA ILE A 8 -5.19 -9.12 -19.73
C ILE A 8 -6.68 -9.51 -19.94
N LYS A 9 -7.21 -9.45 -21.16
CA LYS A 9 -8.62 -9.77 -21.46
C LYS A 9 -9.05 -11.19 -21.08
N GLU A 10 -8.12 -12.15 -21.01
CA GLU A 10 -8.39 -13.55 -20.64
C GLU A 10 -7.70 -13.97 -19.33
N HIS A 11 -7.07 -13.03 -18.62
CA HIS A 11 -6.26 -13.31 -17.43
C HIS A 11 -6.68 -12.45 -16.24
N ILE A 12 -6.61 -13.01 -15.04
CA ILE A 12 -6.84 -12.29 -13.79
C ILE A 12 -5.54 -12.32 -12.98
N SER A 13 -5.10 -11.16 -12.51
CA SER A 13 -3.97 -11.06 -11.58
C SER A 13 -4.49 -11.05 -10.14
N ILE A 14 -4.05 -12.03 -9.36
CA ILE A 14 -4.33 -12.11 -7.91
C ILE A 14 -3.01 -11.97 -7.20
N GLY A 15 -2.93 -10.97 -6.32
CA GLY A 15 -1.73 -10.67 -5.58
C GLY A 15 -2.05 -10.26 -4.14
N CYS A 16 -1.04 -10.39 -3.29
CA CYS A 16 -1.10 -9.96 -1.90
C CYS A 16 0.21 -9.29 -1.52
N GLY A 17 0.11 -8.26 -0.68
CA GLY A 17 1.26 -7.58 -0.10
C GLY A 17 1.23 -7.72 1.41
N ALA A 18 2.41 -7.87 2.00
CA ALA A 18 2.61 -7.86 3.43
C ALA A 18 3.97 -7.23 3.75
N LEU A 19 4.06 -6.56 4.89
CA LEU A 19 5.32 -6.01 5.38
C LEU A 19 6.33 -7.13 5.62
N LEU A 20 7.56 -6.92 5.12
CA LEU A 20 8.64 -7.90 5.24
C LEU A 20 8.97 -8.20 6.71
N SER A 21 8.97 -7.19 7.57
CA SER A 21 9.14 -7.32 9.02
C SER A 21 8.11 -8.26 9.64
N GLN A 22 6.83 -8.11 9.27
CA GLN A 22 5.75 -8.94 9.81
C GLN A 22 5.81 -10.37 9.28
N MET A 23 6.14 -10.58 8.01
CA MET A 23 6.32 -11.92 7.45
C MET A 23 7.49 -12.65 8.11
N ALA A 24 8.62 -11.96 8.29
CA ALA A 24 9.79 -12.51 8.96
C ALA A 24 9.47 -12.89 10.42
N ASN A 25 8.82 -11.99 11.17
CA ASN A 25 8.45 -12.24 12.57
C ASN A 25 7.46 -13.40 12.73
N LYS A 26 6.53 -13.57 11.80
CA LYS A 26 5.54 -14.66 11.83
C LYS A 26 6.01 -15.94 11.12
N GLN A 27 7.19 -15.92 10.49
CA GLN A 27 7.73 -17.02 9.68
C GLN A 27 6.76 -17.50 8.58
N ILE A 28 5.96 -16.58 8.02
CA ILE A 28 5.02 -16.89 6.95
C ILE A 28 5.73 -16.75 5.62
N LYS A 29 5.60 -17.76 4.76
CA LYS A 29 6.18 -17.69 3.40
C LYS A 29 5.24 -16.91 2.48
N PRO A 30 5.74 -16.05 1.59
CA PRO A 30 4.88 -15.21 0.74
C PRO A 30 3.85 -15.99 -0.08
N TYR A 31 4.20 -17.18 -0.59
CA TYR A 31 3.27 -18.01 -1.36
C TYR A 31 2.14 -18.60 -0.50
N GLU A 32 2.36 -18.85 0.80
CA GLU A 32 1.32 -19.36 1.69
C GLU A 32 0.21 -18.32 1.89
N LEU A 33 0.58 -17.03 1.92
CA LEU A 33 -0.39 -15.93 2.00
C LEU A 33 -1.25 -15.85 0.72
N LEU A 34 -0.63 -16.04 -0.45
CA LEU A 34 -1.36 -16.04 -1.72
C LEU A 34 -2.32 -17.23 -1.80
N GLU A 35 -1.88 -18.43 -1.40
CA GLU A 35 -2.75 -19.62 -1.35
C GLU A 35 -3.88 -19.47 -0.33
N TYR A 36 -3.61 -18.88 0.83
CA TYR A 36 -4.64 -18.55 1.81
C TYR A 36 -5.74 -17.64 1.21
N ILE A 37 -5.34 -16.61 0.45
CA ILE A 37 -6.28 -15.70 -0.23
C ILE A 37 -7.07 -16.42 -1.32
N LYS A 38 -6.42 -17.24 -2.14
CA LYS A 38 -7.09 -18.02 -3.20
C LYS A 38 -8.14 -18.99 -2.63
N GLN A 39 -7.91 -19.51 -1.42
CA GLN A 39 -8.85 -20.40 -0.74
C GLN A 39 -10.01 -19.67 -0.04
N HIS A 40 -9.98 -18.33 0.05
CA HIS A 40 -11.02 -17.56 0.72
C HIS A 40 -12.40 -17.82 0.07
N PRO A 41 -13.49 -18.02 0.85
CA PRO A 41 -14.82 -18.39 0.30
C PRO A 41 -15.39 -17.43 -0.75
N MET A 42 -15.00 -16.16 -0.70
CA MET A 42 -15.41 -15.16 -1.72
C MET A 42 -14.56 -15.17 -2.99
N ILE A 43 -13.35 -15.74 -2.93
CA ILE A 43 -12.39 -15.72 -4.05
C ILE A 43 -12.40 -17.08 -4.76
N ARG A 44 -12.36 -18.18 -4.01
CA ARG A 44 -12.29 -19.54 -4.54
C ARG A 44 -13.32 -19.81 -5.66
N PRO A 45 -14.60 -19.42 -5.56
CA PRO A 45 -15.57 -19.66 -6.63
C PRO A 45 -15.29 -18.84 -7.90
N LEU A 46 -14.66 -17.66 -7.78
CA LEU A 46 -14.35 -16.77 -8.90
C LEU A 46 -13.19 -17.28 -9.76
N ILE A 47 -12.36 -18.16 -9.20
CA ILE A 47 -11.19 -18.75 -9.86
C ILE A 47 -11.31 -20.27 -10.02
N ALA A 48 -12.52 -20.81 -9.82
CA ALA A 48 -12.79 -22.22 -10.07
C ALA A 48 -12.42 -22.55 -11.53
N ASP A 49 -11.81 -23.72 -11.73
CA ASP A 49 -11.37 -24.22 -13.03
C ASP A 49 -10.33 -23.35 -13.78
N SER A 50 -9.78 -22.32 -13.12
CA SER A 50 -8.65 -21.55 -13.63
C SER A 50 -7.31 -22.24 -13.36
N GLU A 51 -6.31 -21.93 -14.19
CA GLU A 51 -4.94 -22.44 -14.03
C GLU A 51 -3.95 -21.30 -13.75
N SER A 52 -2.92 -21.59 -12.94
CA SER A 52 -1.84 -20.65 -12.66
C SER A 52 -0.91 -20.55 -13.86
N ARG A 53 -0.84 -19.37 -14.49
CA ARG A 53 0.05 -19.12 -15.64
C ARG A 53 1.42 -18.63 -15.23
N GLU A 54 1.47 -17.69 -14.31
CA GLU A 54 2.71 -17.03 -13.89
C GLU A 54 2.67 -16.76 -12.38
N TYR A 55 3.83 -16.80 -11.74
CA TYR A 55 4.01 -16.44 -10.34
C TYR A 55 5.12 -15.39 -10.23
N TYR A 56 4.81 -14.28 -9.59
CA TYR A 56 5.73 -13.18 -9.37
C TYR A 56 5.79 -12.83 -7.88
N ALA A 57 6.98 -12.47 -7.43
CA ALA A 57 7.22 -11.85 -6.14
C ALA A 57 8.10 -10.62 -6.35
N HIS A 58 7.74 -9.51 -5.71
CA HIS A 58 8.52 -8.27 -5.78
C HIS A 58 8.49 -7.54 -4.45
N LEU A 59 9.51 -6.72 -4.21
CA LEU A 59 9.56 -5.85 -3.06
C LEU A 59 8.95 -4.50 -3.43
N ILE A 60 8.15 -3.95 -2.53
CA ILE A 60 7.60 -2.60 -2.63
C ILE A 60 8.33 -1.77 -1.58
N PRO A 61 9.01 -0.69 -1.96
CA PRO A 61 9.58 0.26 -1.01
C PRO A 61 8.49 0.88 -0.14
N GLU A 62 8.56 0.67 1.18
CA GLU A 62 7.60 1.22 2.15
C GLU A 62 8.24 2.18 3.17
N GLY A 63 9.52 2.53 2.99
CA GLY A 63 10.20 3.49 3.86
C GLY A 63 9.69 4.93 3.70
N GLY A 64 9.13 5.26 2.53
CA GLY A 64 8.49 6.53 2.24
C GLY A 64 9.41 7.74 2.41
N TYR A 65 8.84 8.87 2.82
CA TYR A 65 9.56 10.16 2.94
C TYR A 65 10.85 10.09 3.76
N LYS A 66 10.87 9.30 4.83
CA LYS A 66 12.00 9.20 5.77
C LYS A 66 13.16 8.36 5.23
N SER A 67 12.94 7.57 4.19
CA SER A 67 13.93 6.68 3.60
C SER A 67 14.46 7.17 2.26
N ILE A 68 14.01 8.34 1.77
CA ILE A 68 14.49 8.91 0.51
C ILE A 68 16.02 9.11 0.59
N PRO A 69 16.81 8.47 -0.29
CA PRO A 69 18.26 8.61 -0.29
C PRO A 69 18.68 9.95 -0.93
N LYS A 70 20.00 10.19 -0.97
CA LYS A 70 20.54 11.26 -1.82
C LYS A 70 20.15 11.00 -3.28
N LEU A 71 19.45 11.96 -3.89
CA LEU A 71 18.83 11.77 -5.21
C LEU A 71 19.76 12.03 -6.39
N VAL A 72 20.86 12.76 -6.20
CA VAL A 72 21.79 13.12 -7.27
C VAL A 72 23.24 13.05 -6.80
N GLY A 73 24.15 12.84 -7.75
CA GLY A 73 25.59 12.93 -7.58
C GLY A 73 26.22 13.32 -8.92
N ASP A 74 27.55 13.34 -9.01
CA ASP A 74 28.21 13.65 -10.28
C ASP A 74 27.85 12.62 -11.36
N GLY A 75 27.22 13.08 -12.43
CA GLY A 75 26.77 12.24 -13.55
C GLY A 75 25.63 11.26 -13.23
N VAL A 76 25.01 11.32 -12.05
CA VAL A 76 24.00 10.33 -11.63
C VAL A 76 22.74 10.97 -11.04
N ILE A 77 21.58 10.41 -11.40
CA ILE A 77 20.26 10.75 -10.84
C ILE A 77 19.52 9.47 -10.46
N LEU A 78 18.90 9.44 -9.29
CA LEU A 78 18.03 8.37 -8.80
C LEU A 78 16.55 8.69 -9.07
N VAL A 79 15.81 7.69 -9.56
CA VAL A 79 14.40 7.79 -9.94
C VAL A 79 13.60 6.58 -9.47
N GLY A 80 12.26 6.70 -9.42
CA GLY A 80 11.34 5.61 -9.09
C GLY A 80 11.62 4.91 -7.76
N ASP A 81 11.43 3.60 -7.73
CA ASP A 81 11.57 2.75 -6.53
C ASP A 81 12.99 2.79 -5.94
N ALA A 82 14.02 2.99 -6.77
CA ALA A 82 15.40 3.19 -6.30
C ALA A 82 15.54 4.45 -5.43
N ALA A 83 14.70 5.46 -5.67
CA ALA A 83 14.61 6.70 -4.89
C ALA A 83 13.54 6.63 -3.77
N GLN A 84 12.97 5.46 -3.49
CA GLN A 84 11.86 5.27 -2.53
C GLN A 84 10.58 6.03 -2.90
N PHE A 85 10.36 6.32 -4.19
CA PHE A 85 9.17 7.04 -4.65
C PHE A 85 7.98 6.12 -4.86
N VAL A 86 7.45 5.59 -3.75
CA VAL A 86 6.27 4.73 -3.72
C VAL A 86 5.37 5.09 -2.54
N ASN A 87 4.07 5.16 -2.79
CA ASN A 87 3.03 5.31 -1.79
C ASN A 87 2.18 4.02 -1.75
N GLY A 88 2.59 3.08 -0.90
CA GLY A 88 1.95 1.77 -0.76
C GLY A 88 0.49 1.82 -0.32
N ILE A 89 0.09 2.86 0.42
CA ILE A 89 -1.29 3.00 0.94
C ILE A 89 -2.28 3.28 -0.19
N HIS A 90 -1.88 4.08 -1.18
CA HIS A 90 -2.73 4.41 -2.32
C HIS A 90 -2.46 3.53 -3.54
N ARG A 91 -1.54 2.56 -3.42
CA ARG A 91 -1.02 1.75 -4.53
C ARG A 91 -0.49 2.61 -5.68
N GLU A 92 0.18 3.70 -5.30
CA GLU A 92 0.76 4.66 -6.23
C GLU A 92 2.28 4.48 -6.25
N GLY A 93 2.77 3.79 -7.28
CA GLY A 93 4.21 3.66 -7.55
C GLY A 93 4.55 4.08 -8.97
N SER A 94 3.83 3.55 -9.95
CA SER A 94 4.08 3.83 -11.37
C SER A 94 3.92 5.31 -11.74
N ASN A 95 2.93 6.01 -11.16
CA ASN A 95 2.74 7.45 -11.37
C ASN A 95 3.91 8.28 -10.82
N LEU A 96 4.39 7.96 -9.62
CA LEU A 96 5.56 8.59 -9.01
C LEU A 96 6.83 8.27 -9.82
N GLY A 97 7.02 7.00 -10.19
CA GLY A 97 8.12 6.53 -11.02
C GLY A 97 8.20 7.25 -12.37
N MET A 98 7.11 7.26 -13.12
CA MET A 98 7.04 7.96 -14.42
C MET A 98 7.28 9.46 -14.28
N THR A 99 6.69 10.09 -13.26
CA THR A 99 6.88 11.54 -13.02
C THR A 99 8.33 11.84 -12.66
N SER A 100 8.94 11.05 -11.79
CA SER A 100 10.34 11.22 -11.41
C SER A 100 11.28 11.05 -12.61
N GLY A 101 11.01 10.08 -13.49
CA GLY A 101 11.75 9.91 -14.75
C GLY A 101 11.64 11.12 -15.68
N ARG A 102 10.44 11.69 -15.84
CA ARG A 102 10.24 12.93 -16.62
C ARG A 102 11.05 14.09 -16.05
N LEU A 103 10.98 14.33 -14.74
CA LEU A 103 11.70 15.42 -14.08
C LEU A 103 13.22 15.24 -14.14
N ALA A 104 13.70 14.00 -14.05
CA ALA A 104 15.11 13.68 -14.26
C ALA A 104 15.54 13.99 -15.70
N ALA A 105 14.74 13.60 -16.71
CA ALA A 105 15.00 13.90 -18.10
C ALA A 105 15.06 15.42 -18.38
N GLU A 106 14.12 16.20 -17.82
CA GLU A 106 14.14 17.67 -17.92
C GLU A 106 15.42 18.27 -17.33
N THR A 107 15.88 17.74 -16.19
CA THR A 107 17.13 18.15 -15.56
C THR A 107 18.34 17.78 -16.41
N ILE A 108 18.38 16.59 -16.99
CA ILE A 108 19.48 16.12 -17.86
C ILE A 108 19.54 16.95 -19.15
N ILE A 109 18.39 17.28 -19.75
CA ILE A 109 18.34 18.16 -20.94
C ILE A 109 18.90 19.54 -20.60
N ARG A 110 18.57 20.09 -19.43
CA ARG A 110 19.15 21.34 -18.93
C ARG A 110 20.67 21.24 -18.73
N ALA A 111 21.13 20.20 -18.05
CA ALA A 111 22.55 19.94 -17.80
C ALA A 111 23.34 19.85 -19.12
N LYS A 112 22.80 19.13 -20.11
CA LYS A 112 23.39 19.01 -21.45
C LYS A 112 23.51 20.35 -22.18
N LYS A 113 22.56 21.27 -22.01
CA LYS A 113 22.66 22.63 -22.58
C LYS A 113 23.77 23.47 -21.94
N LEU A 114 24.13 23.16 -20.70
CA LEU A 114 25.20 23.82 -19.96
C LEU A 114 26.56 23.09 -20.09
N ASP A 115 26.57 21.91 -20.71
CA ASP A 115 27.70 20.99 -20.77
C ASP A 115 28.31 20.68 -19.38
N GLU A 116 27.46 20.61 -18.34
CA GLU A 116 27.87 20.40 -16.96
C GLU A 116 26.97 19.36 -16.28
N PHE A 117 27.54 18.23 -15.87
CA PHE A 117 26.84 17.13 -15.20
C PHE A 117 27.27 16.94 -13.75
N SER A 118 27.80 18.00 -13.13
CA SER A 118 28.13 18.01 -11.70
C SER A 118 26.88 17.84 -10.84
N GLU A 119 27.05 17.32 -9.62
CA GLU A 119 25.98 17.24 -8.62
C GLU A 119 25.27 18.57 -8.44
N ARG A 120 26.02 19.68 -8.48
CA ARG A 120 25.48 21.04 -8.38
C ARG A 120 24.45 21.31 -9.46
N THR A 121 24.75 20.98 -10.71
CA THR A 121 23.83 21.23 -11.83
C THR A 121 22.66 20.26 -11.82
N LEU A 122 22.90 18.99 -11.45
CA LEU A 122 21.85 17.98 -11.33
C LEU A 122 20.93 18.20 -10.11
N SER A 123 21.35 18.97 -9.10
CA SER A 123 20.52 19.33 -7.93
C SER A 123 19.22 20.04 -8.29
N TYR A 124 19.10 20.58 -9.50
CA TYR A 124 17.83 21.10 -10.04
C TYR A 124 16.72 20.05 -10.01
N TYR A 125 17.04 18.76 -10.18
CA TYR A 125 16.09 17.66 -10.03
C TYR A 125 15.50 17.59 -8.63
N GLN A 126 16.30 17.79 -7.57
CA GLN A 126 15.80 17.79 -6.19
C GLN A 126 14.77 18.90 -5.97
N LYS A 127 15.00 20.07 -6.57
CA LYS A 127 14.03 21.17 -6.53
C LYS A 127 12.72 20.77 -7.22
N LEU A 128 12.79 20.22 -8.43
CA LEU A 128 11.61 19.77 -9.16
C LEU A 128 10.82 18.70 -8.38
N ILE A 129 11.51 17.73 -7.78
CA ILE A 129 10.89 16.70 -6.94
C ILE A 129 10.19 17.32 -5.73
N LYS A 130 10.85 18.24 -5.02
CA LYS A 130 10.27 18.94 -3.87
C LYS A 130 9.02 19.74 -4.22
N ASP A 131 9.00 20.36 -5.40
CA ASP A 131 7.88 21.18 -5.87
C ASP A 131 6.73 20.32 -6.44
N SER A 132 7.01 19.06 -6.79
CA SER A 132 6.03 18.11 -7.36
C SER A 132 5.08 17.50 -6.32
N PHE A 133 4.08 16.76 -6.81
CA PHE A 133 3.17 16.01 -5.95
C PHE A 133 3.86 14.85 -5.22
N ILE A 134 4.94 14.29 -5.78
CA ILE A 134 5.67 13.15 -5.20
C ILE A 134 6.04 13.43 -3.75
N MET A 135 6.67 14.58 -3.50
CA MET A 135 7.13 14.93 -2.15
C MET A 135 5.97 15.28 -1.21
N LYS A 136 4.89 15.87 -1.74
CA LYS A 136 3.69 16.22 -0.95
C LYS A 136 2.98 14.96 -0.47
N ASP A 137 2.83 13.97 -1.34
CA ASP A 137 2.13 12.73 -1.04
C ASP A 137 2.94 11.85 -0.08
N LEU A 138 4.24 11.69 -0.34
CA LEU A 138 5.12 10.93 0.57
C LEU A 138 5.15 11.54 1.97
N LYS A 139 5.16 12.87 2.08
CA LYS A 139 5.14 13.56 3.38
C LYS A 139 3.80 13.40 4.11
N LYS A 140 2.68 13.44 3.40
CA LYS A 140 1.34 13.27 4.00
C LYS A 140 1.17 11.91 4.67
N TYR A 141 1.76 10.86 4.10
CA TYR A 141 1.59 9.48 4.58
C TYR A 141 2.83 8.92 5.30
N GLU A 142 3.78 9.77 5.69
CA GLU A 142 5.08 9.35 6.25
C GLU A 142 4.99 8.48 7.52
N ASN A 143 3.88 8.59 8.26
CA ASN A 143 3.66 7.89 9.53
C ASN A 143 2.63 6.76 9.41
N ALA A 144 1.93 6.66 8.28
CA ALA A 144 0.77 5.80 8.17
C ALA A 144 1.13 4.31 8.16
N SER A 145 2.14 3.89 7.40
CA SER A 145 2.60 2.49 7.41
C SER A 145 3.07 2.05 8.80
N HIS A 146 3.82 2.91 9.50
CA HIS A 146 4.31 2.63 10.84
C HIS A 146 3.18 2.51 11.87
N VAL A 147 2.19 3.43 11.83
CA VAL A 147 1.02 3.36 12.70
C VAL A 147 0.21 2.08 12.47
N LEU A 148 0.05 1.65 11.21
CA LEU A 148 -0.65 0.40 10.88
C LEU A 148 0.14 -0.83 11.36
N GLU A 149 1.46 -0.81 11.28
CA GLU A 149 2.33 -1.90 11.76
C GLU A 149 2.28 -2.05 13.29
N GLU A 150 2.36 -0.94 14.03
CA GLU A 150 2.32 -0.93 15.50
C GLU A 150 0.95 -1.28 16.10
N ASN A 151 -0.12 -1.14 15.31
CA ASN A 151 -1.51 -1.28 15.78
C ASN A 151 -2.23 -2.38 14.97
N PRO A 152 -1.80 -3.66 15.06
CA PRO A 152 -2.35 -4.76 14.25
C PRO A 152 -3.82 -5.08 14.56
N HIS A 153 -4.35 -4.60 15.69
CA HIS A 153 -5.77 -4.74 16.05
C HIS A 153 -6.70 -4.03 15.07
N PHE A 154 -6.21 -3.04 14.31
CA PHE A 154 -6.98 -2.42 13.23
C PHE A 154 -7.46 -3.45 12.21
N PHE A 155 -6.61 -4.40 11.85
CA PHE A 155 -6.97 -5.47 10.92
C PHE A 155 -7.63 -6.66 11.62
N ASN A 156 -7.12 -7.06 12.78
CA ASN A 156 -7.55 -8.30 13.44
C ASN A 156 -8.86 -8.16 14.21
N HIS A 157 -9.24 -6.95 14.63
CA HIS A 157 -10.44 -6.73 15.44
C HIS A 157 -11.50 -5.92 14.70
N TYR A 158 -11.13 -4.77 14.11
CA TYR A 158 -12.13 -3.88 13.51
C TYR A 158 -12.73 -4.43 12.22
N ILE A 159 -11.94 -5.01 11.31
CA ILE A 159 -12.47 -5.56 10.05
C ILE A 159 -13.44 -6.72 10.32
N PRO A 160 -13.11 -7.75 11.13
CA PRO A 160 -14.08 -8.80 11.47
C PRO A 160 -15.30 -8.29 12.23
N ALA A 161 -15.14 -7.30 13.13
CA ALA A 161 -16.25 -6.71 13.85
C ALA A 161 -17.21 -5.97 12.91
N ALA A 162 -16.69 -5.19 11.96
CA ALA A 162 -17.48 -4.51 10.94
C ALA A 162 -18.21 -5.51 10.04
N ASN A 163 -17.55 -6.58 9.59
CA ASN A 163 -18.18 -7.62 8.78
C ASN A 163 -19.35 -8.30 9.51
N LYS A 164 -19.16 -8.64 10.79
CA LYS A 164 -20.24 -9.21 11.62
C LYS A 164 -21.38 -8.23 11.84
N ALA A 165 -21.06 -6.96 12.11
CA ALA A 165 -22.06 -5.91 12.30
C ALA A 165 -22.91 -5.70 11.04
N MET A 166 -22.28 -5.63 9.86
CA MET A 166 -22.99 -5.52 8.59
C MET A 166 -23.83 -6.78 8.31
N SER A 167 -23.27 -7.97 8.52
CA SER A 167 -24.02 -9.24 8.37
C SER A 167 -25.28 -9.25 9.24
N GLU A 168 -25.17 -8.85 10.52
CA GLU A 168 -26.30 -8.78 11.45
C GLU A 168 -27.34 -7.73 11.02
N MET A 169 -26.88 -6.58 10.54
CA MET A 169 -27.74 -5.48 10.10
C MET A 169 -28.60 -5.85 8.89
N PHE A 170 -28.01 -6.57 7.92
CA PHE A 170 -28.66 -6.96 6.66
C PHE A 170 -29.41 -8.30 6.76
N THR A 171 -29.13 -9.14 7.75
CA THR A 171 -29.87 -10.38 7.98
C THR A 171 -31.29 -10.09 8.46
N VAL A 172 -32.29 -10.64 7.78
CA VAL A 172 -33.71 -10.56 8.14
C VAL A 172 -34.11 -11.89 8.78
N ASP A 173 -34.20 -11.92 10.10
CA ASP A 173 -34.42 -13.10 10.95
C ASP A 173 -35.59 -12.89 11.94
N GLY A 174 -36.38 -11.83 11.77
CA GLY A 174 -37.49 -11.48 12.66
C GLY A 174 -37.09 -10.85 14.00
N VAL A 175 -35.80 -10.63 14.26
CA VAL A 175 -35.34 -9.90 15.45
C VAL A 175 -35.56 -8.39 15.28
N SER A 176 -35.99 -7.74 16.36
CA SER A 176 -36.25 -6.29 16.32
C SER A 176 -34.98 -5.50 15.98
N LYS A 177 -35.13 -4.38 15.27
CA LYS A 177 -33.99 -3.50 14.92
C LYS A 177 -33.26 -2.95 16.15
N LYS A 178 -33.99 -2.73 17.26
CA LYS A 178 -33.39 -2.30 18.54
C LYS A 178 -32.49 -3.38 19.14
N ASP A 179 -32.90 -4.64 19.07
CA ASP A 179 -32.13 -5.74 19.62
C ASP A 179 -30.90 -6.07 18.77
N LYS A 180 -31.03 -5.97 17.44
CA LYS A 180 -29.88 -6.03 16.52
C LYS A 180 -28.85 -4.94 16.84
N GLN A 181 -29.28 -3.69 17.05
CA GLN A 181 -28.37 -2.60 17.42
C GLN A 181 -27.65 -2.87 18.74
N LYS A 182 -28.36 -3.35 19.78
CA LYS A 182 -27.74 -3.73 21.05
C LYS A 182 -26.71 -4.84 20.87
N LEU A 183 -27.00 -5.83 20.04
CA LEU A 183 -26.14 -6.97 19.77
C LEU A 183 -24.86 -6.53 19.03
N ILE A 184 -24.99 -5.65 18.03
CA ILE A 184 -23.86 -5.03 17.32
C ILE A 184 -22.98 -4.24 18.30
N ILE A 185 -23.56 -3.35 19.11
CA ILE A 185 -22.82 -2.55 20.10
C ILE A 185 -22.11 -3.47 21.10
N LYS A 186 -22.79 -4.51 21.58
CA LYS A 186 -22.22 -5.49 22.49
C LYS A 186 -21.06 -6.25 21.85
N GLN A 187 -21.15 -6.61 20.57
CA GLN A 187 -20.06 -7.29 19.85
C GLN A 187 -18.87 -6.36 19.58
N MET A 188 -19.11 -5.10 19.22
CA MET A 188 -18.04 -4.12 18.99
C MET A 188 -17.30 -3.72 20.27
N THR A 189 -18.00 -3.71 21.41
CA THR A 189 -17.37 -3.43 22.72
C THR A 189 -16.79 -4.68 23.38
N LYS A 190 -16.97 -5.87 22.79
CA LYS A 190 -16.43 -7.14 23.30
C LYS A 190 -14.94 -7.25 22.95
N GLY A 191 -14.10 -6.70 23.82
CA GLY A 191 -12.64 -6.78 23.70
C GLY A 191 -11.92 -5.43 23.56
N SER A 192 -12.64 -4.31 23.59
CA SER A 192 -12.06 -2.97 23.60
C SER A 192 -12.99 -1.97 24.30
N SER A 193 -12.42 -1.11 25.13
CA SER A 193 -13.17 0.01 25.74
C SER A 193 -13.59 1.01 24.67
N LEU A 194 -14.78 1.62 24.79
CA LEU A 194 -15.23 2.72 23.94
C LEU A 194 -14.19 3.85 23.83
N TRP A 195 -13.46 4.12 24.91
CA TRP A 195 -12.34 5.06 24.91
C TRP A 195 -11.15 4.61 24.07
N GLY A 196 -10.88 3.30 24.02
CA GLY A 196 -9.88 2.71 23.15
C GLY A 196 -10.23 2.90 21.67
N LEU A 197 -11.50 2.66 21.31
CA LEU A 197 -11.99 2.88 19.94
C LEU A 197 -11.83 4.34 19.49
N VAL A 198 -12.18 5.29 20.35
CA VAL A 198 -12.04 6.72 20.06
C VAL A 198 -10.56 7.12 19.93
N LYS A 199 -9.70 6.63 20.83
CA LYS A 199 -8.26 6.87 20.78
C LYS A 199 -7.64 6.33 19.49
N ASP A 200 -8.08 5.15 19.07
CA ASP A 200 -7.64 4.51 17.84
C ASP A 200 -8.11 5.25 16.58
N GLY A 201 -9.36 5.72 16.58
CA GLY A 201 -9.86 6.62 15.53
C GLY A 201 -9.03 7.90 15.43
N PHE A 202 -8.66 8.49 16.56
CA PHE A 202 -7.79 9.68 16.58
C PHE A 202 -6.37 9.37 16.09
N LYS A 203 -5.79 8.22 16.43
CA LYS A 203 -4.48 7.77 15.92
C LYS A 203 -4.49 7.60 14.41
N LEU A 204 -5.50 6.93 13.86
CA LEU A 204 -5.67 6.76 12.41
C LEU A 204 -5.85 8.10 11.72
N PHE A 205 -6.69 8.99 12.26
CA PHE A 205 -6.87 10.33 11.72
C PHE A 205 -5.55 11.13 11.69
N ARG A 206 -4.77 11.07 12.77
CA ARG A 206 -3.45 11.74 12.84
C ARG A 206 -2.44 11.13 11.87
N ALA A 207 -2.51 9.83 11.59
CA ALA A 207 -1.61 9.16 10.67
C ALA A 207 -1.85 9.54 9.20
N VAL A 208 -3.06 10.02 8.88
CA VAL A 208 -3.51 10.36 7.52
C VAL A 208 -3.54 11.88 7.28
N LYS A 209 -3.30 12.69 8.32
CA LYS A 209 -3.29 14.16 8.29
C LYS A 209 -1.90 14.70 7.97
#